data_AF-A0A5N3X0Z7-F1
#
_entry.id   AF-A0A5N3X0Z7-F1
#
_cell.length_a   1.000
_cell.length_b   1.000
_cell.length_c   1.000
_cell.angle_alpha   90.00
_cell.angle_beta   90.00
_cell.angle_gamma   90.00
#
_symmetry.space_group_name_H-M   'P 1'
#
loop_
_entity.id
_entity.type
_entity.pdbx_description
1 polymer ?
#
loop_
_entity_poly.entity_id
_entity_poly.type
_entity_poly.pdbx_seq_one_letter_code
_entity_poly.pdbx_strand_id
1 'polypeptide(L)'
;MSVDPMAYEAQFFGFTPQTCMLRIYIAFQDYLFEVMQAVEQVILKKLDGIPECAISAVQIRKCTEEFLCFMKGRFDNLFGKMEQLFLQLILRIPPNVLLPEDKPQETHSYSEEEFHLLQKEIEQLQEKYKTELCTKQALLAELEEQKIVQTKLKQTLSLFDELENVGRDHGASDFREGLVFLIQNSRKLQSIRENVEKESKRLKIS
;
A
#
# COMPACT_ATOMS: atom_id res chain seq x y z
N MET A 1 5.57 -41.54 -16.30
CA MET A 1 5.93 -40.42 -17.20
C MET A 1 5.48 -39.15 -16.51
N SER A 2 6.39 -38.40 -15.89
CA SER A 2 6.04 -37.11 -15.28
C SER A 2 5.71 -36.14 -16.41
N VAL A 3 4.47 -35.70 -16.50
CA VAL A 3 4.05 -34.68 -17.45
C VAL A 3 4.63 -33.36 -16.94
N ASP A 4 5.54 -32.75 -17.71
CA ASP A 4 6.02 -31.40 -17.43
C ASP A 4 4.97 -30.40 -17.95
N PRO A 5 4.28 -29.65 -17.07
CA PRO A 5 3.26 -28.70 -17.48
C PRO A 5 3.84 -27.44 -18.16
N MET A 6 5.16 -27.19 -18.10
CA MET A 6 5.82 -26.00 -18.67
C MET A 6 5.10 -24.68 -18.28
N ALA A 7 4.77 -24.56 -16.99
CA ALA A 7 3.99 -23.44 -16.46
C ALA A 7 4.75 -22.11 -16.51
N TYR A 8 6.08 -22.15 -16.34
CA TYR A 8 6.93 -20.96 -16.39
C TYR A 8 7.05 -20.41 -17.80
N GLU A 9 7.18 -21.30 -18.78
CA GLU A 9 7.12 -20.95 -20.19
C GLU A 9 5.75 -20.35 -20.56
N ALA A 10 4.67 -20.90 -20.02
CA ALA A 10 3.32 -20.40 -20.26
C ALA A 10 3.10 -18.98 -19.70
N GLN A 11 3.73 -18.64 -18.58
CA GLN A 11 3.71 -17.27 -18.03
C GLN A 11 4.31 -16.28 -19.02
N PHE A 12 5.46 -16.60 -19.63
CA PHE A 12 6.11 -15.73 -20.60
C PHE A 12 5.39 -15.67 -21.96
N PHE A 13 4.99 -16.82 -22.51
CA PHE A 13 4.42 -16.89 -23.86
C PHE A 13 2.90 -16.63 -23.90
N GLY A 14 2.20 -16.74 -22.76
CA GLY A 14 0.74 -16.67 -22.68
C GLY A 14 0.03 -17.92 -23.21
N PHE A 15 0.77 -18.95 -23.61
CA PHE A 15 0.28 -20.25 -24.03
C PHE A 15 1.29 -21.34 -23.67
N THR A 16 0.84 -22.58 -23.52
CA THR A 16 1.77 -23.70 -23.30
C THR A 16 2.45 -24.12 -24.61
N PRO A 17 3.78 -24.33 -24.62
CA PRO A 17 4.51 -24.76 -25.81
C PRO A 17 3.93 -26.00 -26.50
N GLN A 18 3.41 -26.95 -25.73
CA GLN A 18 2.77 -28.18 -26.23
C GLN A 18 1.50 -27.87 -27.03
N THR A 19 0.70 -26.88 -26.59
CA THR A 19 -0.49 -26.45 -27.34
C THR A 19 -0.10 -25.80 -28.67
N CYS A 20 0.98 -25.02 -28.68
CA CYS A 20 1.51 -24.43 -29.91
C CYS A 20 1.96 -25.53 -30.89
N MET A 21 2.73 -26.51 -30.40
CA MET A 21 3.18 -27.65 -31.21
C MET A 21 2.02 -28.47 -31.77
N LEU A 22 0.97 -28.70 -30.97
CA LEU A 22 -0.23 -29.39 -31.44
C LEU A 22 -0.91 -28.63 -32.60
N ARG A 23 -1.02 -27.30 -32.51
CA ARG A 23 -1.60 -26.50 -33.61
C ARG A 23 -0.77 -26.57 -34.88
N ILE A 24 0.56 -26.53 -34.75
CA ILE A 24 1.49 -26.68 -35.89
C ILE A 24 1.37 -28.07 -36.50
N TYR A 25 1.29 -29.11 -35.66
CA TYR A 25 1.11 -30.49 -36.10
C TYR A 25 -0.16 -30.65 -36.94
N ILE A 26 -1.30 -30.15 -36.45
CA ILE A 26 -2.58 -30.21 -37.16
C ILE A 26 -2.48 -29.46 -38.49
N ALA A 27 -1.93 -28.25 -38.50
CA ALA A 27 -1.78 -27.48 -39.74
C ALA A 27 -0.91 -28.19 -40.78
N PHE A 28 0.22 -28.77 -40.36
CA PHE A 28 1.10 -29.51 -41.26
C PHE A 28 0.46 -30.79 -41.78
N GLN A 29 -0.29 -31.47 -40.91
CA GLN A 29 -1.08 -32.63 -41.28
C GLN A 29 -2.11 -32.22 -42.35
N ASP A 30 -2.93 -31.21 -42.09
CA ASP A 30 -3.96 -30.74 -43.03
C ASP A 30 -3.37 -30.39 -44.40
N TYR A 31 -2.25 -29.66 -44.46
CA TYR A 31 -1.56 -29.37 -45.72
C TYR A 31 -1.06 -30.62 -46.45
N LEU A 32 -0.58 -31.64 -45.73
CA LEU A 32 -0.18 -32.91 -46.33
C LEU A 32 -1.38 -33.60 -46.99
N PHE A 33 -2.54 -33.61 -46.32
CA PHE A 33 -3.78 -34.19 -46.86
C PHE A 33 -4.28 -33.39 -48.08
N GLU A 34 -4.25 -32.06 -48.02
CA GLU A 34 -4.66 -31.19 -49.13
C GLU A 34 -3.79 -31.42 -50.38
N VAL A 35 -2.47 -31.47 -50.23
CA VAL A 35 -1.55 -31.72 -51.35
C VAL A 35 -1.77 -33.11 -51.94
N MET A 36 -1.96 -34.13 -51.10
CA MET A 36 -2.24 -35.49 -51.55
C MET A 36 -3.56 -35.58 -52.32
N GLN A 37 -4.60 -34.88 -51.86
CA GLN A 37 -5.87 -34.78 -52.55
C GLN A 37 -5.73 -34.05 -53.90
N ALA A 38 -4.94 -32.97 -53.96
CA ALA A 38 -4.68 -32.25 -55.20
C ALA A 38 -3.96 -33.15 -56.23
N VAL A 39 -2.96 -33.93 -55.79
CA VAL A 39 -2.25 -34.88 -56.66
C VAL A 39 -3.20 -35.96 -57.18
N GLU A 40 -4.04 -36.55 -56.32
CA GLU A 40 -5.06 -37.54 -56.73
C GLU A 40 -6.00 -36.97 -57.79
N GLN A 41 -6.52 -35.76 -57.59
CA GLN A 41 -7.41 -35.10 -58.55
C GLN A 41 -6.73 -34.78 -59.88
N VAL A 42 -5.46 -34.34 -59.86
CA VAL A 42 -4.70 -34.06 -61.08
C VAL A 42 -4.46 -35.35 -61.87
N ILE A 43 -4.11 -36.44 -61.19
CA ILE A 43 -3.92 -37.75 -61.82
C ILE A 43 -5.23 -38.21 -62.49
N LEU A 44 -6.35 -38.18 -61.76
CA LEU A 44 -7.67 -38.55 -62.30
C LEU A 44 -8.05 -37.73 -63.54
N LYS A 45 -7.92 -36.40 -63.48
CA LYS A 45 -8.21 -35.52 -64.63
C LYS A 45 -7.33 -35.80 -65.85
N LYS A 46 -6.09 -36.25 -65.66
CA LYS A 46 -5.18 -36.59 -66.76
C LYS A 46 -5.49 -37.96 -67.37
N LEU A 47 -5.99 -38.90 -66.59
CA LEU A 47 -6.42 -40.22 -67.05
C LEU A 47 -7.69 -40.18 -67.89
N ASP A 48 -8.63 -39.29 -67.58
CA ASP A 48 -9.84 -39.08 -68.39
C ASP A 48 -9.52 -38.66 -69.84
N GLY A 49 -8.32 -38.12 -70.09
CA GLY A 49 -7.84 -37.74 -71.41
C GLY A 49 -7.21 -38.87 -72.24
N ILE A 50 -7.14 -40.11 -71.73
CA ILE A 50 -6.48 -41.23 -72.41
C ILE A 50 -7.55 -42.25 -72.87
N PRO A 51 -7.85 -42.35 -74.18
CA PRO A 51 -8.75 -43.38 -74.68
C PRO A 51 -8.12 -44.78 -74.48
N GLU A 52 -8.93 -45.75 -74.04
CA GLU A 52 -8.54 -47.15 -73.70
C GLU A 52 -7.76 -47.37 -72.39
N CYS A 53 -7.80 -46.45 -71.43
CA CYS A 53 -7.17 -46.71 -70.13
C CYS A 53 -7.99 -47.69 -69.25
N ALA A 54 -7.39 -48.82 -68.88
CA ALA A 54 -8.00 -49.87 -68.04
C ALA A 54 -7.83 -49.63 -66.52
N ILE A 55 -7.23 -48.51 -66.11
CA ILE A 55 -6.96 -48.21 -64.70
C ILE A 55 -8.21 -47.64 -64.05
N SER A 56 -8.67 -48.27 -62.96
CA SER A 56 -9.86 -47.80 -62.24
C SER A 56 -9.50 -46.69 -61.24
N ALA A 57 -10.41 -45.74 -61.05
CA ALA A 57 -10.26 -44.69 -60.03
C ALA A 57 -10.05 -45.26 -58.61
N VAL A 58 -10.60 -46.45 -58.33
CA VAL A 58 -10.44 -47.18 -57.07
C VAL A 58 -9.00 -47.64 -56.85
N GLN A 59 -8.30 -48.09 -57.90
CA GLN A 59 -6.89 -48.49 -57.82
C GLN A 59 -5.99 -47.28 -57.51
N ILE A 60 -6.27 -46.13 -58.11
CA ILE A 60 -5.54 -44.88 -57.87
C ILE A 60 -5.74 -44.41 -56.45
N ARG A 61 -7.00 -44.45 -55.96
CA ARG A 61 -7.30 -44.09 -54.58
C ARG A 61 -6.61 -45.00 -53.57
N LYS A 62 -6.57 -46.30 -53.82
CA LYS A 62 -5.82 -47.22 -52.96
C LYS A 62 -4.32 -46.92 -52.97
N CYS A 63 -3.77 -46.58 -54.14
CA CYS A 63 -2.36 -46.18 -54.26
C CYS A 63 -2.05 -44.87 -53.52
N THR A 64 -2.92 -43.86 -53.62
CA THR A 64 -2.73 -42.59 -52.89
C THR A 64 -2.88 -42.77 -51.38
N GLU A 65 -3.79 -43.63 -50.92
CA GLU A 65 -3.94 -43.99 -49.51
C GLU A 65 -2.72 -44.75 -48.95
N GLU A 66 -2.16 -45.70 -49.71
CA GLU A 66 -0.92 -46.41 -49.33
C GLU A 66 0.27 -45.45 -49.21
N PHE A 67 0.43 -44.55 -50.19
CA PHE A 67 1.50 -43.54 -50.15
C PHE A 67 1.30 -42.53 -49.01
N LEU A 68 0.06 -42.09 -48.77
CA LEU A 68 -0.28 -41.19 -47.67
C LEU A 68 0.02 -41.83 -46.30
N CYS A 69 -0.30 -43.12 -46.11
CA CYS A 69 0.07 -43.85 -44.90
C CYS A 69 1.59 -43.87 -44.69
N PHE A 70 2.36 -44.13 -45.75
CA PHE A 70 3.82 -44.09 -45.70
C PHE A 70 4.35 -42.70 -45.35
N MET A 71 3.81 -41.64 -45.98
CA MET A 71 4.20 -40.26 -45.71
C MET A 71 3.85 -39.85 -44.28
N LYS A 72 2.68 -40.22 -43.78
CA LYS A 72 2.25 -39.94 -42.40
C LYS A 72 3.21 -40.58 -41.39
N GLY A 73 3.57 -41.85 -41.56
CA GLY A 73 4.52 -42.50 -40.65
C GLY A 73 5.89 -41.82 -40.60
N ARG A 74 6.39 -41.33 -41.75
CA ARG A 74 7.64 -40.54 -41.78
C ARG A 74 7.47 -39.14 -41.19
N PHE A 75 6.35 -38.49 -41.49
CA PHE A 75 6.00 -37.19 -40.95
C PHE A 75 5.94 -37.21 -39.43
N ASP A 76 5.19 -38.16 -38.83
CA ASP A 76 5.02 -38.26 -37.38
C ASP A 76 6.37 -38.47 -36.66
N ASN A 77 7.27 -39.29 -37.24
CA ASN A 77 8.61 -39.52 -36.67
C ASN A 77 9.49 -38.25 -36.74
N LEU A 78 9.50 -37.57 -37.88
CA LEU A 78 10.28 -36.35 -38.06
C LEU A 78 9.72 -35.20 -37.22
N PHE A 79 8.39 -35.07 -37.18
CA PHE A 79 7.71 -34.07 -36.37
C PHE A 79 8.00 -34.30 -34.89
N GLY A 80 7.94 -35.52 -34.37
CA GLY A 80 8.26 -35.79 -32.97
C GLY A 80 9.69 -35.38 -32.58
N LYS A 81 10.67 -35.60 -33.47
CA LYS A 81 12.06 -35.13 -33.24
C LYS A 81 12.17 -33.61 -33.30
N MET A 82 11.47 -33.00 -34.26
CA MET A 82 11.43 -31.55 -34.41
C MET A 82 10.77 -30.90 -33.18
N GLU A 83 9.59 -31.37 -32.78
CA GLU A 83 8.87 -30.94 -31.58
C GLU A 83 9.79 -30.98 -30.36
N GLN A 84 10.51 -32.08 -30.14
CA GLN A 84 11.46 -32.19 -29.04
C GLN A 84 12.54 -31.10 -29.08
N LEU A 85 13.10 -30.80 -30.26
CA LEU A 85 14.09 -29.73 -30.42
C LEU A 85 13.50 -28.35 -30.15
N PHE A 86 12.28 -28.08 -30.63
CA PHE A 86 11.58 -26.83 -30.37
C PHE A 86 11.32 -26.63 -28.88
N LEU A 87 10.84 -27.67 -28.19
CA LEU A 87 10.57 -27.66 -26.75
C LEU A 87 11.85 -27.60 -25.90
N GLN A 88 13.01 -27.94 -26.44
CA GLN A 88 14.29 -27.89 -25.71
C GLN A 88 15.04 -26.57 -25.91
N LEU A 89 15.03 -26.02 -27.13
CA LEU A 89 15.93 -24.93 -27.53
C LEU A 89 15.22 -23.61 -27.78
N ILE A 90 13.93 -23.62 -28.13
CA ILE A 90 13.22 -22.44 -28.62
C ILE A 90 12.14 -22.01 -27.62
N LEU A 91 11.23 -22.93 -27.27
CA LEU A 91 10.08 -22.67 -26.41
C LEU A 91 10.34 -23.06 -24.95
N ARG A 92 11.61 -23.00 -24.52
CA ARG A 92 12.02 -23.30 -23.15
C ARG A 92 12.71 -22.10 -22.55
N ILE A 93 12.30 -21.74 -21.34
CA ILE A 93 13.04 -20.75 -20.56
C ILE A 93 14.16 -21.52 -19.86
N PRO A 94 15.44 -21.14 -20.07
CA PRO A 94 16.53 -21.78 -19.35
C PRO A 94 16.33 -21.62 -17.83
N PRO A 95 16.59 -22.65 -17.02
CA PRO A 95 16.39 -22.57 -15.57
C PRO A 95 17.27 -21.51 -14.87
N ASN A 96 18.30 -21.04 -15.57
CA ASN A 96 19.22 -20.01 -15.10
C ASN A 96 18.74 -18.59 -15.45
N VAL A 97 17.63 -18.44 -16.16
CA VAL A 97 17.09 -17.15 -16.59
C VAL A 97 15.82 -16.87 -15.83
N LEU A 98 15.85 -15.76 -15.09
CA LEU A 98 14.68 -15.22 -14.41
C LEU A 98 13.93 -14.28 -15.34
N LEU A 99 12.61 -14.43 -15.41
CA LEU A 99 11.76 -13.51 -16.14
C LEU A 99 11.77 -12.12 -15.49
N PRO A 100 11.59 -11.05 -16.29
CA PRO A 100 11.52 -9.68 -15.76
C PRO A 100 10.43 -9.49 -14.70
N GLU A 101 9.35 -10.27 -14.78
CA GLU A 101 8.22 -10.27 -13.85
C GLU A 101 8.63 -10.76 -12.45
N ASP A 102 9.63 -11.64 -12.37
CA ASP A 102 10.09 -12.24 -11.12
C ASP A 102 11.35 -11.58 -10.56
N LYS A 103 11.93 -10.57 -11.25
CA LYS A 103 13.01 -9.73 -10.72
C LYS A 103 12.83 -9.24 -9.28
N PRO A 104 11.64 -8.81 -8.82
CA PRO A 104 11.45 -8.45 -7.42
C PRO A 104 11.68 -9.62 -6.46
N GLN A 105 11.42 -10.86 -6.87
CA GLN A 105 11.65 -12.06 -6.05
C GLN A 105 13.15 -12.36 -5.88
N GLU A 106 13.98 -12.10 -6.90
CA GLU A 106 15.44 -12.23 -6.79
C GLU A 106 16.07 -11.08 -6.01
N THR A 107 15.62 -9.84 -6.26
CA THR A 107 16.20 -8.65 -5.61
C THR A 107 15.77 -8.55 -4.14
N HIS A 108 14.58 -9.03 -3.82
CA HIS A 108 13.99 -8.96 -2.49
C HIS A 108 13.40 -10.32 -2.12
N SER A 109 14.26 -11.34 -2.01
CA SER A 109 13.87 -12.64 -1.48
C SER A 109 13.58 -12.51 0.02
N TYR A 110 12.37 -12.10 0.36
CA TYR A 110 11.89 -12.08 1.73
C TYR A 110 11.60 -13.51 2.17
N SER A 111 12.14 -13.92 3.31
CA SER A 111 11.68 -15.13 3.98
C SER A 111 10.25 -14.93 4.49
N GLU A 112 9.49 -16.02 4.62
CA GLU A 112 8.14 -15.97 5.20
C GLU A 112 8.16 -15.37 6.61
N GLU A 113 9.23 -15.62 7.37
CA GLU A 113 9.43 -15.08 8.72
C GLU A 113 9.60 -13.56 8.70
N GLU A 114 10.44 -13.02 7.82
CA GLU A 114 10.63 -11.58 7.65
C GLU A 114 9.35 -10.89 7.15
N PHE A 115 8.59 -11.56 6.27
CA PHE A 115 7.31 -11.04 5.82
C PHE A 115 6.30 -10.96 6.97
N HIS A 116 6.22 -11.99 7.83
CA HIS A 116 5.38 -11.97 9.02
C HIS A 116 5.82 -10.91 10.04
N LEU A 117 7.12 -10.72 10.22
CA LEU A 117 7.65 -9.64 11.06
C LEU A 117 7.25 -8.28 10.53
N LEU A 118 7.39 -8.04 9.22
CA LEU A 118 6.98 -6.80 8.58
C LEU A 118 5.48 -6.56 8.72
N GLN A 119 4.65 -7.59 8.55
CA GLN A 119 3.21 -7.49 8.74
C GLN A 119 2.84 -7.08 10.17
N LYS A 120 3.51 -7.67 11.17
CA LYS A 120 3.33 -7.32 12.58
C LYS A 120 3.80 -5.91 12.88
N GLU A 121 4.91 -5.48 12.30
CA GLU A 121 5.42 -4.11 12.44
C GLU A 121 4.44 -3.09 11.85
N ILE A 122 3.87 -3.37 10.67
CA ILE A 122 2.84 -2.53 10.05
C ILE A 122 1.64 -2.38 10.98
N GLU A 123 1.14 -3.47 11.55
CA GLU A 123 0.00 -3.45 12.48
C GLU A 123 0.33 -2.62 13.74
N GLN A 124 1.51 -2.82 14.31
CA GLN A 124 1.97 -2.03 15.46
C GLN A 124 2.11 -0.54 15.16
N LEU A 125 2.63 -0.19 13.97
CA LEU A 125 2.76 1.20 13.54
C LEU A 125 1.40 1.85 13.29
N GLN A 126 0.44 1.11 12.72
CA GLN A 126 -0.93 1.60 12.55
C GLN A 126 -1.60 1.87 13.89
N GLU A 127 -1.41 1.00 14.88
CA GLU A 127 -1.98 1.21 16.21
C GLU A 127 -1.31 2.38 16.93
N LYS A 128 0.02 2.49 16.86
CA LYS A 128 0.76 3.65 17.36
C LYS A 128 0.26 4.94 16.73
N TYR A 129 0.06 4.96 15.42
CA TYR A 129 -0.45 6.14 14.71
C TYR A 129 -1.82 6.58 15.25
N LYS A 130 -2.74 5.65 15.51
CA LYS A 130 -4.05 5.97 16.12
C LYS A 130 -3.88 6.55 17.52
N THR A 131 -3.01 5.95 18.34
CA THR A 131 -2.78 6.47 19.70
C THR A 131 -2.17 7.87 19.66
N GLU A 132 -1.22 8.12 18.77
CA GLU A 132 -0.59 9.43 18.58
C GLU A 132 -1.59 10.49 18.08
N LEU A 133 -2.56 10.08 17.25
CA LEU A 133 -3.64 10.97 16.84
C LEU A 133 -4.53 11.36 18.02
N CYS A 134 -4.89 10.39 18.86
CA CYS A 134 -5.69 10.64 20.06
C CYS A 134 -4.95 11.51 21.08
N THR A 135 -3.66 11.25 21.32
CA THR A 135 -2.85 12.05 22.24
C THR A 135 -2.68 13.48 21.73
N LYS A 136 -2.45 13.67 20.43
CA LYS A 136 -2.45 15.00 19.80
C LYS A 136 -3.76 15.74 20.06
N GLN A 137 -4.90 15.07 19.89
CA GLN A 137 -6.20 15.69 20.13
C GLN A 137 -6.41 16.03 21.61
N ALA A 138 -5.97 15.17 22.53
CA ALA A 138 -6.03 15.43 23.97
C ALA A 138 -5.17 16.62 24.37
N LEU A 139 -3.94 16.73 23.85
CA LEU A 139 -3.05 17.86 24.10
C LEU A 139 -3.63 19.17 23.55
N LEU A 140 -4.29 19.15 22.40
CA LEU A 140 -4.98 20.32 21.87
C LEU A 140 -6.16 20.75 22.77
N ALA A 141 -6.92 19.79 23.30
CA ALA A 141 -8.00 20.09 24.24
C ALA A 141 -7.47 20.69 25.55
N GLU A 142 -6.41 20.11 26.11
CA GLU A 142 -5.75 20.61 27.33
C GLU A 142 -5.19 22.02 27.14
N LEU A 143 -4.62 22.31 25.97
CA LEU A 143 -4.14 23.66 25.63
C LEU A 143 -5.28 24.69 25.62
N GLU A 144 -6.44 24.35 25.06
CA GLU A 144 -7.60 25.24 25.06
C GLU A 144 -8.15 25.46 26.49
N GLU A 145 -8.20 24.42 27.31
CA GLU A 145 -8.57 24.55 28.74
C GLU A 145 -7.59 25.46 29.49
N GLN A 146 -6.28 25.28 29.25
CA GLN A 146 -5.24 26.09 29.86
C GLN A 146 -5.38 27.57 29.48
N LYS A 147 -5.73 27.90 28.24
CA LYS A 147 -5.99 29.28 27.80
C LYS A 147 -7.15 29.91 28.57
N ILE A 148 -8.22 29.16 28.84
CA ILE A 148 -9.38 29.63 29.62
C ILE A 148 -8.96 29.94 31.06
N VAL A 149 -8.21 29.05 31.70
CA VAL A 149 -7.72 29.28 33.07
C VAL A 149 -6.76 30.47 33.11
N GLN A 150 -5.87 30.59 32.13
CA GLN A 150 -4.93 31.72 32.03
C GLN A 150 -5.67 33.06 31.87
N THR A 151 -6.74 33.12 31.07
CA THR A 151 -7.55 34.32 30.92
C THR A 151 -8.29 34.69 32.21
N LYS A 152 -8.84 33.71 32.94
CA LYS A 152 -9.43 33.95 34.26
C LYS A 152 -8.42 34.49 35.28
N LEU A 153 -7.21 33.96 35.29
CA LEU A 153 -6.14 34.45 36.18
C LEU A 153 -5.75 35.89 35.83
N LYS A 154 -5.64 36.21 34.53
CA LYS A 154 -5.37 37.59 34.07
C LYS A 154 -6.49 38.56 34.46
N GLN A 155 -7.76 38.14 34.38
CA GLN A 155 -8.89 38.93 34.88
C GLN A 155 -8.81 39.17 36.39
N THR A 156 -8.36 38.17 37.15
CA THR A 156 -8.19 38.33 38.60
C THR A 156 -7.08 39.33 38.92
N LEU A 157 -5.97 39.27 38.17
CA LEU A 157 -4.89 40.27 38.29
C LEU A 157 -5.37 41.67 37.92
N SER A 158 -6.12 41.84 36.82
CA SER A 158 -6.65 43.15 36.45
C SER A 158 -7.61 43.71 37.49
N LEU A 159 -8.42 42.86 38.14
CA LEU A 159 -9.27 43.27 39.26
C LEU A 159 -8.46 43.78 40.46
N PHE A 160 -7.32 43.13 40.77
CA PHE A 160 -6.41 43.64 41.81
C PHE A 160 -5.79 44.97 41.41
N ASP A 161 -5.33 45.10 40.16
CA ASP A 161 -4.78 46.36 39.65
C ASP A 161 -5.82 47.49 39.69
N GLU A 162 -7.07 47.22 39.29
CA GLU A 162 -8.19 48.17 39.39
C GLU A 162 -8.46 48.59 40.84
N LEU A 163 -8.46 47.64 41.78
CA LEU A 163 -8.68 47.92 43.20
C LEU A 163 -7.55 48.80 43.78
N GLU A 164 -6.30 48.51 43.44
CA GLU A 164 -5.14 49.32 43.83
C GLU A 164 -5.22 50.74 43.22
N ASN A 165 -5.64 50.84 41.96
CA ASN A 165 -5.81 52.14 41.29
C ASN A 165 -6.93 52.97 41.94
N VAL A 166 -8.09 52.37 42.26
CA VAL A 166 -9.17 53.06 43.00
C VAL A 166 -8.70 53.52 44.37
N GLY A 167 -7.94 52.70 45.10
CA GLY A 167 -7.33 53.08 46.38
C GLY A 167 -6.39 54.27 46.24
N ARG A 168 -5.57 54.28 45.18
CA ARG A 168 -4.65 55.38 44.85
C ARG A 168 -5.40 56.68 44.52
N ASP A 169 -6.46 56.60 43.72
CA ASP A 169 -7.26 57.77 43.31
C ASP A 169 -7.97 58.45 44.49
N HIS A 170 -8.36 57.66 45.50
CA HIS A 170 -8.93 58.17 46.76
C HIS A 170 -7.87 58.52 47.83
N GLY A 171 -6.58 58.54 47.48
CA GLY A 171 -5.50 58.98 48.36
C GLY A 171 -5.04 57.94 49.40
N ALA A 172 -5.50 56.69 49.29
CA ALA A 172 -5.12 55.56 50.14
C ALA A 172 -4.37 54.49 49.32
N SER A 173 -3.26 54.88 48.70
CA SER A 173 -2.50 54.04 47.76
C SER A 173 -1.90 52.78 48.40
N ASP A 174 -1.55 52.83 49.68
CA ASP A 174 -1.19 51.65 50.45
C ASP A 174 -2.03 51.63 51.74
N PHE A 175 -3.03 50.74 51.76
CA PHE A 175 -3.90 50.54 52.92
C PHE A 175 -3.11 50.15 54.16
N ARG A 176 -1.99 49.43 54.02
CA ARG A 176 -1.17 49.00 55.14
C ARG A 176 -0.46 50.20 55.78
N GLU A 177 0.20 51.03 54.98
CA GLU A 177 0.84 52.26 55.47
C GLU A 177 -0.20 53.24 56.06
N GLY A 178 -1.33 53.39 55.38
CA GLY A 178 -2.45 54.23 55.86
C GLY A 178 -2.99 53.77 57.22
N LEU A 179 -3.23 52.47 57.40
CA LEU A 179 -3.69 51.91 58.67
C LEU A 179 -2.64 52.06 59.77
N VAL A 180 -1.36 51.84 59.48
CA VAL A 180 -0.27 52.02 60.46
C VAL A 180 -0.19 53.48 60.92
N PHE A 181 -0.26 54.44 60.01
CA PHE A 181 -0.28 55.87 60.35
C PHE A 181 -1.50 56.25 61.19
N LEU A 182 -2.68 55.74 60.83
CA LEU A 182 -3.93 55.97 61.56
C LEU A 182 -3.84 55.43 63.01
N ILE A 183 -3.32 54.21 63.18
CA ILE A 183 -3.12 53.58 64.50
C ILE A 183 -2.13 54.39 65.36
N GLN A 184 -1.01 54.82 64.77
CA GLN A 184 -0.01 55.62 65.49
C GLN A 184 -0.57 56.96 65.96
N ASN A 185 -1.29 57.67 65.09
CA ASN A 185 -1.89 58.96 65.44
C ASN A 185 -3.04 58.81 66.42
N SER A 186 -3.86 57.75 66.29
CA SER A 186 -4.90 57.42 67.26
C SER A 186 -4.33 57.19 68.67
N ARG A 187 -3.21 56.44 68.78
CA ARG A 187 -2.51 56.28 70.07
C ARG A 187 -2.00 57.61 70.64
N LYS A 188 -1.40 58.46 69.81
CA LYS A 188 -0.96 59.81 70.24
C LYS A 188 -2.14 60.65 70.72
N LEU A 189 -3.24 60.68 69.96
CA LEU A 189 -4.45 61.42 70.32
C LEU A 189 -5.06 60.92 71.64
N GLN A 190 -5.09 59.59 71.83
CA GLN A 190 -5.55 58.98 73.08
C GLN A 190 -4.68 59.42 74.27
N SER A 191 -3.35 59.42 74.11
CA SER A 191 -2.45 59.90 75.16
C SER A 191 -2.62 61.40 75.48
N ILE A 192 -2.86 62.23 74.46
CA ILE A 192 -3.13 63.67 74.63
C ILE A 192 -4.47 63.87 75.33
N ARG A 193 -5.52 63.15 74.91
CA ARG A 193 -6.83 63.19 75.54
C ARG A 193 -6.74 62.82 77.02
N GLU A 194 -6.04 61.75 77.36
CA GLU A 194 -5.82 61.34 78.76
C GLU A 194 -5.08 62.41 79.56
N ASN A 195 -4.10 63.11 78.95
CA ASN A 195 -3.41 64.23 79.59
C ASN A 195 -4.30 65.46 79.76
N VAL A 196 -5.10 65.83 78.75
CA VAL A 196 -6.06 66.95 78.83
C VAL A 196 -7.15 66.66 79.87
N GLU A 197 -7.64 65.42 79.95
CA GLU A 197 -8.59 65.01 80.99
C GLU A 197 -7.99 65.08 82.40
N LYS A 198 -6.69 64.74 82.56
CA LYS A 198 -5.96 64.88 83.83
C LYS A 198 -5.74 66.35 84.21
N GLU A 199 -5.33 67.20 83.28
CA GLU A 199 -5.12 68.64 83.51
C GLU A 199 -6.45 69.39 83.72
N SER A 200 -7.52 69.00 83.02
CA SER A 200 -8.87 69.53 83.26
C SER A 200 -9.40 69.16 84.66
N LYS A 201 -9.07 67.96 85.16
CA LYS A 201 -9.36 67.57 86.56
C LYS A 201 -8.53 68.38 87.57
N ARG A 202 -7.28 68.73 87.25
CA ARG A 202 -6.46 69.62 88.10
C ARG A 202 -7.01 71.05 88.16
N LEU A 203 -7.42 71.61 87.02
CA LEU A 203 -8.02 72.94 86.93
C LEU A 203 -9.41 73.06 87.61
N LYS A 204 -10.08 71.96 87.91
CA LYS A 204 -11.33 71.93 88.69
C LYS A 204 -11.13 71.82 90.21
N ILE A 205 -9.89 71.67 90.68
CA ILE A 205 -9.54 71.50 92.10
C ILE A 205 -8.74 72.71 92.64
N SER A 206 -8.39 73.69 91.79
CA SER A 206 -8.01 75.06 92.18
C SER A 206 -9.20 76.01 92.02
#